data_AF-A0A535XAN9-F1
#
_entry.id   AF-A0A535XAN9-F1
#
_cell.length_a   1.000
_cell.length_b   1.000
_cell.length_c   1.000
_cell.angle_alpha   90.00
_cell.angle_beta   90.00
_cell.angle_gamma   90.00
#
_symmetry.space_group_name_H-M   'P 1'
#
loop_
_entity.id
_entity.type
_entity.pdbx_description
1 polymer ?
#
loop_
_entity_poly.entity_id
_entity_poly.type
_entity_poly.pdbx_seq_one_letter_code
_entity_poly.pdbx_strand_id
1 'polypeptide(L)'
;MLRLRDRIEVGRQRRRLLRVGFLGALGLAAGELAAAIAPFARVNKIEGLGVPVPVGTKAQILERFAATDDEPILFQQGRFFLLHPPGGIIAAYRKCTHLGCAVPFVASEDRFHCPCHGSEYDKRTAVVLKTPAPKPLALFHISQSEDGNLIVDTNPLRAIDRSQRWDPAVIEIADS
;
A
#
# COMPACT_ATOMS: atom_id res chain seq x y z
N MET A 1 -5.83 26.72 75.41
CA MET A 1 -5.03 26.79 74.15
C MET A 1 -5.36 25.70 73.13
N LEU A 2 -5.71 24.44 73.50
CA LEU A 2 -5.90 23.33 72.54
C LEU A 2 -6.71 23.70 71.28
N ARG A 3 -7.94 24.23 71.45
CA ARG A 3 -8.86 24.65 70.36
C ARG A 3 -8.27 25.53 69.24
N LEU A 4 -7.09 26.14 69.45
CA LEU A 4 -6.37 26.88 68.40
C LEU A 4 -5.42 25.97 67.60
N ARG A 5 -4.71 25.04 68.26
CA ARG A 5 -3.86 24.02 67.60
C ARG A 5 -4.71 23.13 66.71
N ASP A 6 -5.81 22.59 67.24
CA ASP A 6 -6.74 21.72 66.52
C ASP A 6 -7.25 22.39 65.21
N ARG A 7 -7.59 23.68 65.29
CA ARG A 7 -8.08 24.47 64.15
C ARG A 7 -6.98 24.75 63.11
N ILE A 8 -5.74 24.96 63.54
CA ILE A 8 -4.57 25.11 62.67
C ILE A 8 -4.23 23.77 61.99
N GLU A 9 -4.38 22.66 62.70
CA GLU A 9 -4.06 21.30 62.22
C GLU A 9 -5.09 20.81 61.20
N VAL A 10 -6.39 20.95 61.47
CA VAL A 10 -7.46 20.71 60.47
C VAL A 10 -7.27 21.62 59.25
N GLY A 11 -6.86 22.88 59.45
CA GLY A 11 -6.50 23.79 58.35
C GLY A 11 -5.29 23.31 57.53
N ARG A 12 -4.28 22.71 58.16
CA ARG A 12 -3.11 22.10 57.51
C ARG A 12 -3.51 20.84 56.73
N GLN A 13 -4.33 19.96 57.30
CA GLN A 13 -4.86 18.77 56.66
C GLN A 13 -5.70 19.11 55.42
N ARG A 14 -6.66 20.05 55.53
CA ARG A 14 -7.47 20.53 54.39
C ARG A 14 -6.60 21.07 53.25
N ARG A 15 -5.60 21.90 53.55
CA ARG A 15 -4.66 22.40 52.53
C ARG A 15 -3.80 21.31 51.91
N ARG A 16 -3.42 20.26 52.66
CA ARG A 16 -2.70 19.09 52.12
C ARG A 16 -3.58 18.29 51.17
N LEU A 17 -4.81 17.97 51.57
CA LEU A 17 -5.77 17.23 50.75
C LEU A 17 -6.08 17.96 49.42
N LEU A 18 -6.38 19.26 49.47
CA LEU A 18 -6.65 20.05 48.28
C LEU A 18 -5.43 20.13 47.34
N ARG A 19 -4.21 20.26 47.87
CA ARG A 19 -2.98 20.25 47.05
C ARG A 19 -2.73 18.89 46.39
N VAL A 20 -2.90 17.79 47.11
CA VAL A 20 -2.71 16.43 46.56
C VAL A 20 -3.78 16.13 45.52
N GLY A 21 -5.05 16.47 45.78
CA GLY A 21 -6.15 16.30 44.82
C GLY A 21 -5.94 17.12 43.54
N PHE A 22 -5.55 18.39 43.66
CA PHE A 22 -5.27 19.24 42.50
C PHE A 22 -4.09 18.73 41.67
N LEU A 23 -2.98 18.35 42.31
CA LEU A 23 -1.81 17.81 41.59
C LEU A 23 -2.09 16.44 40.97
N GLY A 24 -2.91 15.61 41.60
CA GLY A 24 -3.39 14.35 41.03
C GLY A 24 -4.26 14.56 39.78
N ALA A 25 -5.23 15.47 39.86
CA ALA A 25 -6.08 15.82 38.72
C ALA A 25 -5.27 16.44 37.55
N LEU A 26 -4.32 17.32 37.86
CA LEU A 26 -3.41 17.91 36.87
C LEU A 26 -2.53 16.83 36.20
N GLY A 27 -2.02 15.88 36.98
CA GLY A 27 -1.24 14.75 36.48
C GLY A 27 -2.03 13.81 35.58
N LEU A 28 -3.30 13.52 35.92
CA LEU A 28 -4.21 12.74 35.08
C LEU A 28 -4.49 13.46 33.76
N ALA A 29 -4.90 14.73 33.80
CA ALA A 29 -5.17 15.52 32.60
C ALA A 29 -3.94 15.67 31.68
N ALA A 30 -2.74 15.82 32.26
CA ALA A 30 -1.49 15.83 31.51
C ALA A 30 -1.18 14.45 30.88
N GLY A 31 -1.48 13.35 31.59
CA GLY A 31 -1.35 11.98 31.09
C GLY A 31 -2.30 11.68 29.92
N GLU A 32 -3.56 12.07 30.04
CA GLU A 32 -4.57 11.94 28.97
C GLU A 32 -4.18 12.75 27.72
N LEU A 33 -3.76 14.01 27.90
CA LEU A 33 -3.30 14.86 26.80
C LEU A 33 -2.03 14.30 26.13
N ALA A 34 -1.08 13.79 26.90
CA ALA A 34 0.10 13.13 26.36
C ALA A 34 -0.25 11.85 25.60
N ALA A 35 -1.18 11.04 26.11
CA ALA A 35 -1.66 9.82 25.44
C ALA A 35 -2.41 10.14 24.13
N ALA A 36 -3.16 11.24 24.07
CA ALA A 36 -3.83 11.69 22.86
C ALA A 36 -2.86 12.22 21.78
N ILE A 37 -1.75 12.84 22.18
CA ILE A 37 -0.75 13.41 21.27
C ILE A 37 0.29 12.36 20.81
N ALA A 38 0.64 11.39 21.65
CA ALA A 38 1.71 10.42 21.39
C ALA A 38 1.61 9.62 20.06
N PRO A 39 0.41 9.27 19.53
CA PRO A 39 0.29 8.65 18.20
C PRO A 39 0.77 9.57 17.07
N PHE A 40 0.50 10.87 17.16
CA PHE A 40 0.85 11.87 16.13
C PHE A 40 2.33 12.27 16.18
N ALA A 41 3.02 12.00 17.29
CA ALA A 41 4.47 12.16 17.40
C ALA A 41 5.27 11.08 16.62
N ARG A 42 4.59 10.07 16.06
CA ARG A 42 5.19 9.04 15.21
C ARG A 42 4.78 9.27 13.76
N VAL A 43 5.76 9.39 12.87
CA VAL A 43 5.51 9.34 11.43
C VAL A 43 5.17 7.91 11.06
N ASN A 44 3.89 7.64 10.80
CA ASN A 44 3.48 6.36 10.21
C ASN A 44 4.15 6.19 8.84
N LYS A 45 4.61 4.97 8.54
CA LYS A 45 5.07 4.65 7.18
C LYS A 45 3.91 4.85 6.21
N ILE A 46 4.17 5.58 5.13
CA ILE A 46 3.27 5.63 3.98
C ILE A 46 3.47 4.30 3.24
N GLU A 47 2.40 3.54 3.05
CA GLU A 47 2.41 2.26 2.34
C GLU A 47 1.53 2.31 1.10
N GLY A 48 1.99 1.64 0.03
CA GLY A 48 1.24 1.50 -1.22
C GLY A 48 1.64 2.47 -2.33
N LEU A 49 0.66 2.81 -3.18
CA LEU A 49 0.85 3.55 -4.42
C LEU A 49 1.71 4.84 -4.25
N GLY A 50 2.82 4.92 -4.96
CA GLY A 50 3.80 6.00 -4.87
C GLY A 50 5.05 5.66 -4.04
N VAL A 51 5.07 4.49 -3.39
CA VAL A 51 6.21 3.96 -2.63
C VAL A 51 6.70 2.66 -3.30
N PRO A 52 8.02 2.36 -3.30
CA PRO A 52 8.53 1.09 -3.82
C PRO A 52 7.97 -0.10 -3.02
N VAL A 53 7.44 -1.11 -3.71
CA VAL A 53 6.82 -2.30 -3.09
C VAL A 53 7.70 -3.53 -3.35
N PRO A 54 8.26 -4.18 -2.30
CA PRO A 54 8.94 -5.47 -2.46
C PRO A 54 7.91 -6.57 -2.71
N VAL A 55 8.19 -7.46 -3.67
CA VAL A 55 7.24 -8.50 -4.13
C VAL A 55 7.73 -9.94 -3.94
N GLY A 56 8.91 -10.13 -3.35
CA GLY A 56 9.59 -11.43 -3.21
C GLY A 56 10.67 -11.65 -4.28
N THR A 57 11.31 -12.82 -4.28
CA THR A 57 12.38 -13.14 -5.24
C THR A 57 11.84 -13.57 -6.60
N LYS A 58 12.62 -13.35 -7.67
CA LYS A 58 12.31 -13.84 -9.04
C LYS A 58 11.91 -15.32 -9.05
N ALA A 59 12.65 -16.17 -8.33
CA ALA A 59 12.40 -17.61 -8.28
C ALA A 59 11.01 -17.96 -7.71
N GLN A 60 10.64 -17.38 -6.56
CA GLN A 60 9.33 -17.61 -5.93
C GLN A 60 8.16 -17.11 -6.79
N ILE A 61 8.38 -16.05 -7.58
CA ILE A 61 7.38 -15.47 -8.47
C ILE A 61 7.18 -16.37 -9.70
N LEU A 62 8.26 -16.86 -10.32
CA LEU A 62 8.19 -17.81 -11.45
C LEU A 62 7.63 -19.17 -11.01
N GLU A 63 8.02 -19.68 -9.83
CA GLU A 63 7.43 -20.90 -9.24
C GLU A 63 5.92 -20.76 -9.07
N ARG A 64 5.46 -19.60 -8.57
CA ARG A 64 4.03 -19.31 -8.44
C ARG A 64 3.31 -19.26 -9.78
N PHE A 65 3.85 -18.57 -10.79
CA PHE A 65 3.24 -18.53 -12.11
C PHE A 65 3.14 -19.92 -12.76
N ALA A 66 4.19 -20.74 -12.64
CA ALA A 66 4.18 -22.12 -13.11
C ALA A 66 3.14 -23.01 -12.37
N ALA A 67 2.87 -22.72 -11.10
CA ALA A 67 1.85 -23.40 -10.31
C ALA A 67 0.40 -22.93 -10.60
N THR A 68 0.21 -21.79 -11.29
CA THR A 68 -1.11 -21.17 -11.51
C THR A 68 -1.40 -20.76 -12.96
N ASP A 69 -0.77 -21.40 -13.96
CA ASP A 69 -0.91 -21.07 -15.40
C ASP A 69 -0.87 -19.56 -15.66
N ASP A 70 0.19 -18.90 -15.20
CA ASP A 70 0.41 -17.46 -15.35
C ASP A 70 -0.72 -16.55 -14.78
N GLU A 71 -1.51 -17.03 -13.81
CA GLU A 71 -2.53 -16.21 -13.13
C GLU A 71 -1.95 -14.91 -12.54
N PRO A 72 -2.50 -13.73 -12.88
CA PRO A 72 -2.01 -12.43 -12.41
C PRO A 72 -1.94 -12.26 -10.88
N ILE A 73 -0.75 -12.03 -10.35
CA ILE A 73 -0.51 -11.90 -8.90
C ILE A 73 -0.87 -10.48 -8.44
N LEU A 74 -2.01 -10.31 -7.77
CA LEU A 74 -2.49 -9.01 -7.28
C LEU A 74 -1.73 -8.49 -6.04
N PHE A 75 -1.14 -7.29 -6.16
CA PHE A 75 -0.58 -6.51 -5.06
C PHE A 75 -1.49 -5.31 -4.75
N GLN A 76 -2.29 -5.42 -3.69
CA GLN A 76 -3.33 -4.43 -3.39
C GLN A 76 -2.78 -3.06 -2.95
N GLN A 77 -1.75 -3.00 -2.09
CA GLN A 77 -1.19 -1.72 -1.62
C GLN A 77 -0.65 -0.88 -2.78
N GLY A 78 0.18 -1.49 -3.64
CA GLY A 78 0.74 -0.84 -4.84
C GLY A 78 -0.25 -0.67 -6.00
N ARG A 79 -1.44 -1.28 -5.91
CA ARG A 79 -2.49 -1.28 -6.94
C ARG A 79 -1.97 -1.80 -8.30
N PHE A 80 -1.25 -2.90 -8.33
CA PHE A 80 -0.78 -3.54 -9.56
C PHE A 80 -0.97 -5.07 -9.53
N PHE A 81 -0.76 -5.70 -10.68
CA PHE A 81 -0.56 -7.15 -10.79
C PHE A 81 0.85 -7.42 -11.30
N LEU A 82 1.52 -8.48 -10.83
CA LEU A 82 2.61 -9.07 -11.62
C LEU A 82 1.99 -10.00 -12.67
N LEU A 83 2.48 -9.91 -13.91
CA LEU A 83 2.11 -10.74 -15.05
C LEU A 83 3.34 -11.46 -15.61
N HIS A 84 3.13 -12.59 -16.27
CA HIS A 84 4.16 -13.37 -16.97
C HIS A 84 3.89 -13.42 -18.48
N PRO A 85 4.21 -12.37 -19.25
CA PRO A 85 4.34 -12.46 -20.70
C PRO A 85 5.48 -13.40 -21.10
N PRO A 86 5.51 -13.91 -22.35
CA PRO A 86 6.64 -14.72 -22.81
C PRO A 86 7.96 -13.94 -22.74
N GLY A 87 8.91 -14.42 -21.91
CA GLY A 87 10.26 -13.89 -21.81
C GLY A 87 10.58 -13.13 -20.51
N GLY A 88 9.61 -12.91 -19.60
CA GLY A 88 9.88 -12.25 -18.32
C GLY A 88 8.66 -11.78 -17.53
N ILE A 89 8.92 -11.11 -16.42
CA ILE A 89 7.91 -10.58 -15.49
C ILE A 89 7.69 -9.08 -15.74
N ILE A 90 6.42 -8.64 -15.73
CA ILE A 90 6.03 -7.21 -15.78
C ILE A 90 5.02 -6.85 -14.68
N ALA A 91 5.03 -5.59 -14.22
CA ALA A 91 4.13 -5.09 -13.18
C ALA A 91 3.04 -4.19 -13.78
N ALA A 92 1.85 -4.71 -14.07
CA ALA A 92 0.77 -3.95 -14.71
C ALA A 92 -0.04 -3.14 -13.70
N TYR A 93 -0.10 -1.81 -13.88
CA TYR A 93 -0.87 -0.90 -13.04
C TYR A 93 -2.37 -1.19 -13.18
N ARG A 94 -3.04 -1.49 -12.06
CA ARG A 94 -4.48 -1.76 -11.95
C ARG A 94 -5.34 -0.50 -12.11
N LYS A 95 -5.14 0.24 -13.20
CA LYS A 95 -5.82 1.48 -13.56
C LYS A 95 -6.17 1.47 -15.06
N CYS A 96 -7.46 1.36 -15.37
CA CYS A 96 -7.98 1.40 -16.73
C CYS A 96 -7.58 2.71 -17.43
N THR A 97 -7.08 2.61 -18.66
CA THR A 97 -6.62 3.74 -19.48
C THR A 97 -7.75 4.55 -20.10
N HIS A 98 -9.00 4.08 -20.06
CA HIS A 98 -10.17 4.86 -20.47
C HIS A 98 -10.43 6.02 -19.50
N LEU A 99 -10.78 5.72 -18.23
CA LEU A 99 -11.19 6.72 -17.23
C LEU A 99 -10.71 6.39 -15.80
N GLY A 100 -9.63 5.61 -15.63
CA GLY A 100 -8.97 5.42 -14.33
C GLY A 100 -9.58 4.37 -13.38
N CYS A 101 -10.67 3.70 -13.75
CA CYS A 101 -11.28 2.64 -12.94
C CYS A 101 -10.30 1.51 -12.59
N ALA A 102 -10.42 0.92 -11.39
CA ALA A 102 -9.68 -0.28 -11.02
C ALA A 102 -10.17 -1.50 -11.83
N VAL A 103 -9.24 -2.33 -12.30
CA VAL A 103 -9.55 -3.45 -13.20
C VAL A 103 -9.37 -4.79 -12.46
N PRO A 104 -10.42 -5.57 -12.14
CA PRO A 104 -10.29 -6.95 -11.69
C PRO A 104 -9.78 -7.89 -12.81
N PHE A 105 -9.11 -8.96 -12.40
CA PHE A 105 -8.93 -10.18 -13.20
C PHE A 105 -10.19 -11.05 -13.08
N VAL A 106 -10.54 -11.78 -14.14
CA VAL A 106 -11.69 -12.70 -14.19
C VAL A 106 -11.17 -14.05 -14.67
N ALA A 107 -10.86 -14.93 -13.71
CA ALA A 107 -10.21 -16.22 -13.99
C ALA A 107 -11.02 -17.14 -14.92
N SER A 108 -12.35 -17.07 -14.89
CA SER A 108 -13.23 -17.83 -15.78
C SER A 108 -13.20 -17.39 -17.25
N GLU A 109 -12.63 -16.23 -17.56
CA GLU A 109 -12.51 -15.68 -18.93
C GLU A 109 -11.06 -15.41 -19.33
N ASP A 110 -10.10 -15.78 -18.47
CA ASP A 110 -8.65 -15.67 -18.62
C ASP A 110 -8.15 -14.25 -18.97
N ARG A 111 -8.84 -13.20 -18.46
CA ARG A 111 -8.56 -11.80 -18.82
C ARG A 111 -8.94 -10.80 -17.73
N PHE A 112 -8.55 -9.54 -17.91
CA PHE A 112 -8.97 -8.42 -17.08
C PHE A 112 -10.24 -7.76 -17.65
N HIS A 113 -11.23 -7.47 -16.81
CA HIS A 113 -12.46 -6.77 -17.20
C HIS A 113 -12.57 -5.42 -16.49
N CYS A 114 -12.80 -4.33 -17.22
CA CYS A 114 -13.11 -3.02 -16.67
C CYS A 114 -14.63 -2.88 -16.46
N PRO A 115 -15.15 -2.93 -15.21
CA PRO A 115 -16.59 -2.94 -14.96
C PRO A 115 -17.30 -1.63 -15.34
N CYS A 116 -16.56 -0.54 -15.50
CA CYS A 116 -17.14 0.77 -15.78
C CYS A 116 -17.69 0.91 -17.22
N HIS A 117 -17.02 0.29 -18.21
CA HIS A 117 -17.33 0.48 -19.64
C HIS A 117 -17.07 -0.77 -20.51
N GLY A 118 -16.83 -1.94 -19.89
CA GLY A 118 -16.69 -3.21 -20.61
C GLY A 118 -15.39 -3.41 -21.40
N SER A 119 -14.37 -2.56 -21.19
CA SER A 119 -13.03 -2.77 -21.78
C SER A 119 -12.37 -4.02 -21.21
N GLU A 120 -11.68 -4.80 -22.04
CA GLU A 120 -10.99 -6.03 -21.64
C GLU A 120 -9.50 -5.97 -22.01
N TYR A 121 -8.65 -6.60 -21.18
CA TYR A 121 -7.21 -6.68 -21.41
C TYR A 121 -6.68 -8.11 -21.17
N ASP A 122 -5.66 -8.49 -21.94
CA ASP A 122 -5.01 -9.81 -21.89
C ASP A 122 -4.30 -10.09 -20.55
N LYS A 123 -4.37 -11.33 -20.02
CA LYS A 123 -3.81 -11.67 -18.70
C LYS A 123 -2.29 -11.51 -18.61
N ARG A 124 -1.57 -11.78 -19.69
CA ARG A 124 -0.10 -11.88 -19.69
C ARG A 124 0.57 -10.56 -20.02
N THR A 125 0.01 -9.80 -20.95
CA THR A 125 0.62 -8.62 -21.59
C THR A 125 -0.06 -7.31 -21.21
N ALA A 126 -1.27 -7.38 -20.63
CA ALA A 126 -2.21 -6.28 -20.41
C ALA A 126 -2.55 -5.44 -21.66
N VAL A 127 -2.37 -6.00 -22.86
CA VAL A 127 -2.82 -5.41 -24.13
C VAL A 127 -4.34 -5.38 -24.19
N VAL A 128 -4.91 -4.35 -24.83
CA VAL A 128 -6.36 -4.23 -25.02
C VAL A 128 -6.86 -5.35 -25.90
N LEU A 129 -7.81 -6.14 -25.38
CA LEU A 129 -8.63 -7.08 -26.17
C LEU A 129 -9.93 -6.43 -26.65
N LYS A 130 -10.43 -5.43 -25.91
CA LYS A 130 -11.72 -4.77 -26.19
C LYS A 130 -11.73 -3.31 -25.73
N THR A 131 -12.11 -2.43 -26.65
CA THR A 131 -12.29 -0.98 -26.45
C THR A 131 -13.50 -0.71 -25.51
N PRO A 132 -13.72 0.50 -24.93
CA PRO A 132 -13.17 1.82 -25.26
C PRO A 132 -11.78 2.15 -24.69
N ALA A 133 -11.11 1.24 -23.99
CA ALA A 133 -9.74 1.48 -23.53
C ALA A 133 -8.73 1.37 -24.69
N PRO A 134 -7.72 2.26 -24.75
CA PRO A 134 -6.44 2.22 -26.11
C PRO A 134 -6.82 2.93 -25.86
N LYS A 135 -5.58 2.78 -24.70
CA LYS A 135 -4.27 2.00 -24.63
C LYS A 135 -4.29 0.74 -23.74
N PRO A 136 -3.30 -0.17 -23.85
CA PRO A 136 -2.99 -1.19 -22.84
C PRO A 136 -2.79 -0.63 -21.43
N LEU A 137 -2.84 -1.47 -20.39
CA LEU A 137 -2.45 -1.01 -19.05
C LEU A 137 -0.97 -0.59 -19.05
N ALA A 138 -0.71 0.56 -18.43
CA ALA A 138 0.63 1.04 -18.17
C ALA A 138 1.35 0.12 -17.17
N LEU A 139 2.67 0.03 -17.26
CA LEU A 139 3.48 -0.80 -16.38
C LEU A 139 4.21 0.07 -15.34
N PHE A 140 4.54 -0.52 -14.19
CA PHE A 140 5.50 0.03 -13.25
C PHE A 140 6.88 -0.57 -13.50
N HIS A 141 7.93 0.22 -13.21
CA HIS A 141 9.29 -0.27 -13.28
C HIS A 141 9.56 -1.33 -12.20
N ILE A 142 10.41 -2.31 -12.50
CA ILE A 142 10.87 -3.33 -11.56
C ILE A 142 12.40 -3.32 -11.49
N SER A 143 12.94 -3.26 -10.27
CA SER A 143 14.37 -3.47 -10.00
C SER A 143 14.58 -4.67 -9.08
N GLN A 144 15.82 -5.15 -8.97
CA GLN A 144 16.23 -6.15 -7.99
C GLN A 144 17.05 -5.50 -6.87
N SER A 145 16.81 -5.90 -5.61
CA SER A 145 17.58 -5.48 -4.44
C SER A 145 18.83 -6.35 -4.23
N GLU A 146 19.73 -5.90 -3.37
CA GLU A 146 20.92 -6.66 -2.94
C GLU A 146 20.55 -8.01 -2.31
N ASP A 147 19.40 -8.09 -1.62
CA ASP A 147 18.84 -9.33 -1.07
C ASP A 147 18.19 -10.26 -2.13
N GLY A 148 18.27 -9.91 -3.42
CA GLY A 148 17.68 -10.68 -4.53
C GLY A 148 16.16 -10.53 -4.68
N ASN A 149 15.49 -9.76 -3.84
CA ASN A 149 14.07 -9.45 -3.95
C ASN A 149 13.81 -8.49 -5.11
N LEU A 150 12.70 -8.68 -5.82
CA LEU A 150 12.20 -7.70 -6.79
C LEU A 150 11.44 -6.58 -6.05
N ILE A 151 11.61 -5.35 -6.51
CA ILE A 151 10.98 -4.13 -6.00
C ILE A 151 10.29 -3.42 -7.17
N VAL A 152 9.00 -3.13 -7.03
CA VAL A 152 8.20 -2.41 -8.02
C VAL A 152 8.11 -0.92 -7.64
N ASP A 153 8.56 -0.01 -8.51
CA ASP A 153 8.35 1.43 -8.32
C ASP A 153 6.92 1.80 -8.71
N THR A 154 6.04 1.90 -7.71
CA THR A 154 4.61 2.17 -7.92
C THR A 154 4.29 3.65 -8.14
N ASN A 155 5.28 4.50 -8.42
CA ASN A 155 5.10 5.93 -8.72
C ASN A 155 4.28 6.13 -10.01
N PRO A 156 3.04 6.67 -9.94
CA PRO A 156 2.18 6.83 -11.12
C PRO A 156 2.72 7.81 -12.18
N LEU A 157 3.68 8.66 -11.82
CA LEU A 157 4.35 9.61 -12.72
C LEU A 157 5.54 8.98 -13.48
N ARG A 158 5.97 7.79 -13.07
CA ARG A 158 7.05 7.00 -13.72
C ARG A 158 6.51 5.74 -14.40
N ALA A 159 5.18 5.58 -14.51
CA ALA A 159 4.59 4.42 -15.16
C ALA A 159 4.87 4.42 -16.67
N ILE A 160 5.32 3.28 -17.20
CA ILE A 160 5.63 3.04 -18.60
C ILE A 160 4.33 3.03 -19.40
N ASP A 161 4.10 4.08 -20.18
CA ASP A 161 3.03 4.17 -21.17
C ASP A 161 3.44 3.48 -22.48
N ARG A 162 2.50 2.82 -23.17
CA ARG A 162 2.78 1.78 -24.17
C ARG A 162 2.06 2.00 -25.51
N SER A 163 2.54 1.33 -26.56
CA SER A 163 1.83 1.23 -27.84
C SER A 163 0.60 0.32 -27.71
N GLN A 164 -0.28 0.27 -28.72
CA GLN A 164 -1.41 -0.68 -28.74
C GLN A 164 -0.97 -2.14 -28.85
N ARG A 165 0.22 -2.41 -29.39
CA ARG A 165 0.74 -3.76 -29.63
C ARG A 165 1.63 -4.21 -28.47
N TRP A 166 1.64 -5.52 -28.20
CA TRP A 166 2.68 -6.14 -27.38
C TRP A 166 4.07 -5.87 -27.96
N ASP A 167 5.00 -5.54 -27.08
CA ASP A 167 6.41 -5.29 -27.36
C ASP A 167 7.22 -5.88 -26.20
N PRO A 168 8.10 -6.88 -26.43
CA PRO A 168 8.90 -7.48 -25.36
C PRO A 168 9.99 -6.55 -24.81
N ALA A 169 10.30 -5.43 -25.47
CA ALA A 169 11.28 -4.46 -24.97
C ALA A 169 10.86 -3.75 -23.66
N VAL A 170 9.63 -3.97 -23.18
CA VAL A 170 9.15 -3.49 -21.87
C VAL A 170 9.41 -4.47 -20.72
N ILE A 171 10.03 -5.62 -20.99
CA ILE A 171 10.42 -6.60 -19.97
C ILE A 171 11.73 -6.16 -19.32
N GLU A 172 11.67 -5.79 -18.03
CA GLU A 172 12.84 -5.41 -17.25
C GLU A 172 13.43 -6.60 -16.47
N ILE A 173 12.62 -7.62 -16.17
CA ILE A 173 13.03 -8.84 -15.46
C ILE A 173 12.81 -10.04 -16.39
N ALA A 174 13.85 -10.48 -17.10
CA ALA A 174 13.77 -11.63 -17.99
C ALA A 174 13.65 -12.97 -17.25
N ASP A 175 13.14 -14.01 -17.92
CA ASP A 175 12.99 -15.36 -17.37
C ASP A 175 14.35 -16.05 -17.10
N SER A 176 15.32 -15.84 -17.99
CA SER A 176 16.73 -16.25 -17.83
C SER A 176 17.41 -15.51 -16.67
#